data_AF-A0A947R722-F1
#
_entry.id   AF-A0A947R722-F1
#
_cell.length_a   1.000
_cell.length_b   1.000
_cell.length_c   1.000
_cell.angle_alpha   90.00
_cell.angle_beta   90.00
_cell.angle_gamma   90.00
#
_symmetry.space_group_name_H-M   'P 1'
#
loop_
_entity.id
_entity.type
_entity.pdbx_description
1 polymer ?
#
loop_
_entity_poly.entity_id
_entity_poly.type
_entity_poly.pdbx_seq_one_letter_code
_entity_poly.pdbx_strand_id
1 'polypeptide(L)'
;MFESIFNSVVRFIAEYNQFFTDGLKYLGAGVAVIAGIGPGIGQGYAAGKAAEAVGRQPEARGTIISTTLVTAALAETTGLYGLLVAIFLLFVV
;
A
#
# COMPACT_ATOMS: atom_id res chain seq x y z
N MET A 1 27.15 -39.49 8.50
CA MET A 1 28.13 -38.47 8.06
C MET A 1 27.86 -38.00 6.62
N PHE A 2 27.81 -38.92 5.65
CA PHE A 2 27.47 -38.60 4.24
C PHE A 2 26.10 -37.90 4.07
N GLU A 3 25.05 -38.45 4.68
CA GLU A 3 23.70 -37.85 4.72
C GLU A 3 23.69 -36.42 5.29
N SER A 4 24.53 -36.13 6.29
CA SER A 4 24.61 -34.79 6.90
C SER A 4 25.28 -33.79 5.95
N ILE A 5 26.33 -34.23 5.25
CA ILE A 5 27.02 -33.42 4.23
C ILE A 5 26.10 -33.19 3.04
N PHE A 6 25.40 -34.21 2.56
CA PHE A 6 24.44 -34.11 1.46
C PHE A 6 23.31 -33.14 1.79
N ASN A 7 22.69 -33.29 2.97
CA ASN A 7 21.65 -32.36 3.42
C ASN A 7 22.17 -30.93 3.62
N SER A 8 23.42 -30.75 4.05
CA SER A 8 24.05 -29.44 4.17
C SER A 8 24.27 -28.77 2.80
N VAL A 9 24.72 -29.54 1.80
CA VAL A 9 24.90 -29.04 0.42
C VAL A 9 23.55 -28.69 -0.21
N VAL A 10 22.53 -29.54 -0.04
CA VAL A 10 21.17 -29.27 -0.55
C VAL A 10 20.57 -28.03 0.12
N ARG A 11 20.74 -27.86 1.44
CA ARG A 11 20.29 -26.66 2.16
C ARG A 11 21.00 -25.40 1.67
N PHE A 12 22.31 -25.45 1.46
CA PHE A 12 23.07 -24.31 0.96
C PHE A 12 22.59 -23.83 -0.42
N ILE A 13 22.28 -24.75 -1.32
CA ILE A 13 21.77 -24.42 -2.66
C ILE A 13 20.31 -23.90 -2.58
N ALA A 14 19.47 -24.47 -1.70
CA ALA A 14 18.07 -24.06 -1.54
C ALA A 14 17.92 -22.70 -0.83
N GLU A 15 18.70 -22.44 0.23
CA GLU A 15 18.65 -21.19 0.99
C GLU A 15 19.05 -19.98 0.15
N TYR A 16 20.04 -20.13 -0.75
CA TYR A 16 20.42 -19.08 -1.69
C TYR A 16 19.23 -18.60 -2.55
N ASN A 17 18.41 -19.54 -3.02
CA ASN A 17 17.21 -19.24 -3.80
C ASN A 17 16.11 -18.56 -2.96
N GLN A 18 16.03 -18.91 -1.67
CA GLN A 18 15.03 -18.33 -0.77
C GLN A 18 15.37 -16.89 -0.40
N PHE A 19 16.62 -16.57 -0.08
CA PHE A 19 17.05 -15.19 0.21
C PHE A 19 16.82 -14.25 -0.98
N PHE A 20 17.06 -14.72 -2.21
CA PHE A 20 16.79 -13.94 -3.41
C PHE A 20 15.28 -13.68 -3.57
N THR A 21 14.46 -14.70 -3.36
CA THR A 21 13.00 -14.59 -3.45
C THR A 21 12.45 -13.61 -2.40
N ASP A 22 12.90 -13.71 -1.16
CA ASP A 22 12.47 -12.81 -0.07
C ASP A 22 12.93 -11.37 -0.30
N GLY A 23 14.14 -11.17 -0.84
CA GLY A 23 14.62 -9.85 -1.24
C GLY A 23 13.72 -9.18 -2.28
N LEU A 24 13.25 -9.93 -3.28
CA LEU A 24 12.32 -9.43 -4.29
C LEU A 24 10.94 -9.12 -3.71
N LYS A 25 10.46 -9.90 -2.73
CA LYS A 25 9.20 -9.60 -2.03
C LYS A 25 9.27 -8.26 -1.29
N TYR A 26 10.37 -7.99 -0.57
CA TYR A 26 10.57 -6.71 0.12
C TYR A 26 10.61 -5.53 -0.84
N LEU A 27 11.30 -5.68 -1.97
CA LEU A 27 11.31 -4.67 -3.02
C LEU A 27 9.89 -4.43 -3.58
N GLY A 28 9.20 -5.52 -3.93
CA GLY A 28 7.83 -5.47 -4.46
C GLY A 28 6.85 -4.81 -3.49
N ALA A 29 6.96 -5.10 -2.19
CA ALA A 29 6.14 -4.47 -1.15
C ALA A 29 6.41 -2.96 -1.07
N GLY A 30 7.67 -2.54 -1.16
CA GLY A 30 8.04 -1.12 -1.20
C GLY A 30 7.52 -0.40 -2.44
N VAL A 31 7.49 -1.06 -3.60
CA VAL A 31 6.93 -0.50 -4.83
C VAL A 31 5.40 -0.42 -4.75
N ALA A 32 4.73 -1.42 -4.17
CA ALA A 32 3.27 -1.46 -4.08
C ALA A 32 2.70 -0.27 -3.29
N VAL A 33 3.36 0.17 -2.21
CA VAL A 33 2.88 1.30 -1.40
C VAL A 33 2.99 2.67 -2.09
N ILE A 34 3.72 2.78 -3.21
CA ILE A 34 3.77 4.00 -4.03
C ILE A 34 2.37 4.35 -4.59
N ALA A 35 1.47 3.36 -4.70
CA ALA A 35 0.08 3.59 -5.08
C ALA A 35 -0.64 4.64 -4.22
N GLY A 36 -0.21 4.84 -2.97
CA GLY A 36 -0.76 5.86 -2.06
C GLY A 36 -0.51 7.32 -2.49
N ILE A 37 0.41 7.59 -3.42
CA ILE A 37 0.66 8.95 -3.91
C ILE A 37 -0.57 9.54 -4.61
N GLY A 38 -1.26 8.73 -5.41
CA GLY A 38 -2.45 9.17 -6.16
C GLY A 38 -3.57 9.69 -5.23
N PRO A 39 -4.06 8.88 -4.28
CA PRO A 39 -5.02 9.30 -3.28
C PRO A 39 -4.54 10.49 -2.45
N GLY A 40 -3.28 10.49 -1.98
CA GLY A 40 -2.74 11.57 -1.16
C GLY A 40 -2.81 12.94 -1.85
N ILE A 41 -2.46 13.01 -3.13
CA ILE A 41 -2.57 14.25 -3.92
C ILE A 41 -4.05 14.60 -4.20
N GLY A 42 -4.82 13.63 -4.67
CA GLY A 42 -6.22 13.85 -5.07
C GLY A 42 -7.12 14.28 -3.92
N GLN A 43 -7.02 13.61 -2.77
CA GLN A 43 -7.75 13.94 -1.57
C GLN A 43 -7.29 15.27 -0.97
N GLY A 44 -5.99 15.57 -0.99
CA GLY A 44 -5.47 16.86 -0.55
C GLY A 44 -6.06 18.02 -1.34
N TYR A 45 -6.14 17.87 -2.67
CA TYR A 45 -6.80 18.85 -3.54
C TYR A 45 -8.30 18.98 -3.25
N ALA A 46 -9.01 17.85 -3.14
CA ALA A 46 -10.44 17.83 -2.85
C ALA A 46 -10.76 18.46 -1.49
N ALA A 47 -9.95 18.19 -0.46
CA ALA A 47 -10.08 18.77 0.87
C ALA A 47 -9.84 20.28 0.87
N GLY A 48 -8.85 20.76 0.10
CA GLY A 48 -8.62 22.19 -0.10
C GLY A 48 -9.84 22.88 -0.72
N LYS A 49 -10.44 22.28 -1.75
CA LYS A 49 -11.68 22.78 -2.36
C LYS A 49 -12.88 22.73 -1.43
N ALA A 50 -13.00 21.69 -0.61
CA ALA A 50 -14.04 21.60 0.40
C ALA A 50 -13.90 22.74 1.43
N ALA A 51 -12.68 23.05 1.89
CA ALA A 51 -12.43 24.15 2.81
C ALA A 51 -12.78 25.52 2.21
N GLU A 52 -12.38 25.79 0.96
CA GLU A 52 -12.78 27.00 0.23
C GLU A 52 -14.31 27.10 0.11
N ALA A 53 -15.00 26.00 -0.22
CA ALA A 53 -16.45 25.98 -0.37
C ALA A 53 -17.17 26.24 0.96
N VAL A 54 -16.72 25.62 2.06
CA VAL A 54 -17.27 25.85 3.41
C VAL A 54 -17.06 27.30 3.85
N GLY A 55 -15.91 27.90 3.52
CA GLY A 55 -15.65 29.31 3.83
C GLY A 55 -16.57 30.27 3.07
N ARG A 56 -17.02 29.91 1.85
CA ARG A 56 -17.97 30.70 1.05
C ARG A 56 -19.42 30.45 1.43
N GLN A 57 -19.78 29.24 1.84
CA GLN A 57 -21.14 28.83 2.18
C GLN A 57 -21.15 27.98 3.46
N PRO A 58 -21.06 28.62 4.65
CA PRO A 58 -21.03 27.91 5.92
C PRO A 58 -22.30 27.09 6.20
N GLU A 59 -23.45 27.50 5.65
CA GLU A 59 -24.74 26.81 5.82
C GLU A 59 -24.76 25.44 5.13
N ALA A 60 -23.97 25.29 4.05
CA ALA A 60 -23.86 24.04 3.29
C ALA A 60 -22.76 23.09 3.82
N ARG A 61 -22.11 23.42 4.95
CA ARG A 61 -20.97 22.68 5.49
C ARG A 61 -21.20 21.18 5.62
N GLY A 62 -22.37 20.77 6.13
CA GLY A 62 -22.69 19.36 6.31
C GLY A 62 -22.65 18.58 5.00
N THR A 63 -23.32 19.11 3.97
CA THR A 63 -23.38 18.50 2.63
C THR A 63 -22.00 18.46 1.98
N ILE A 64 -21.23 19.55 2.05
CA ILE A 64 -19.88 19.63 1.48
C ILE A 64 -18.97 18.57 2.10
N ILE A 65 -18.88 18.52 3.44
CA ILE A 65 -18.02 17.56 4.13
C ILE A 65 -18.47 16.12 3.88
N SER A 66 -19.78 15.84 3.90
CA SER A 66 -20.28 14.48 3.64
C SER A 66 -19.91 13.99 2.24
N THR A 67 -20.06 14.84 1.22
CA THR A 67 -19.72 14.49 -0.16
C THR A 67 -18.21 14.29 -0.31
N THR A 68 -17.40 15.19 0.27
CA THR A 68 -15.93 15.07 0.23
C THR A 68 -15.43 13.82 0.94
N LEU A 69 -16.02 13.42 2.07
CA LEU A 69 -15.62 12.19 2.77
C LEU A 69 -15.96 10.94 1.96
N VAL A 70 -17.14 10.89 1.34
CA VAL A 70 -17.54 9.74 0.50
C VAL A 70 -16.61 9.61 -0.70
N THR A 71 -16.31 10.71 -1.39
CA THR A 71 -15.40 10.66 -2.56
C THR A 71 -13.95 10.40 -2.15
N ALA A 72 -13.49 10.93 -1.01
CA ALA A 72 -12.18 10.63 -0.47
C ALA A 72 -12.03 9.13 -0.14
N ALA A 73 -13.02 8.52 0.50
CA ALA A 73 -13.01 7.10 0.81
C ALA A 73 -12.96 6.22 -0.46
N LEU A 74 -13.69 6.60 -1.52
CA LEU A 74 -13.62 5.92 -2.81
C LEU A 74 -12.24 6.09 -3.47
N ALA A 75 -11.67 7.29 -3.41
CA ALA A 75 -10.34 7.57 -3.94
C ALA A 75 -9.23 6.79 -3.21
N GLU A 76 -9.38 6.56 -1.90
CA GLU A 76 -8.41 5.83 -1.06
C GLU A 76 -8.22 4.37 -1.47
N THR A 77 -9.20 3.78 -2.16
CA THR A 77 -9.20 2.34 -2.49
C THR A 77 -7.96 1.88 -3.25
N THR A 78 -7.37 2.73 -4.09
CA THR A 78 -6.13 2.39 -4.81
C THR A 78 -4.92 2.33 -3.87
N GLY A 79 -4.85 3.20 -2.87
CA GLY A 79 -3.85 3.15 -1.80
C GLY A 79 -4.03 1.89 -0.95
N LEU A 80 -5.27 1.52 -0.63
CA LEU A 80 -5.58 0.28 0.10
C LEU A 80 -5.19 -0.97 -0.69
N TYR A 81 -5.37 -1.00 -2.01
CA TYR A 81 -4.89 -2.13 -2.82
C TYR A 81 -3.37 -2.25 -2.81
N GLY A 82 -2.64 -1.13 -2.87
CA GLY A 82 -1.18 -1.13 -2.73
C GLY A 82 -0.72 -1.65 -1.36
N LEU A 83 -1.37 -1.21 -0.29
CA LEU A 83 -1.14 -1.71 1.06
C LEU A 83 -1.45 -3.22 1.20
N LEU A 84 -2.57 -3.67 0.63
CA LEU A 84 -2.97 -5.08 0.68
C LEU A 84 -1.94 -5.98 -0.01
N VAL A 85 -1.46 -5.58 -1.19
CA VAL A 85 -0.41 -6.30 -1.93
C VAL A 85 0.88 -6.34 -1.11
N ALA A 86 1.29 -5.22 -0.49
CA ALA A 86 2.47 -5.18 0.37
C ALA A 86 2.33 -6.15 1.55
N ILE A 87 1.18 -6.17 2.24
CA ILE A 87 0.92 -7.11 3.34
C ILE A 87 1.01 -8.56 2.87
N PHE A 88 0.47 -8.87 1.69
CA PHE A 88 0.53 -10.23 1.15
C PHE A 88 1.97 -10.66 0.88
N LEU A 89 2.76 -9.81 0.23
CA LEU A 89 4.17 -10.08 -0.05
C LEU A 89 5.03 -10.22 1.22
N LEU A 90 4.67 -9.56 2.31
CA LEU A 90 5.45 -9.59 3.55
C LEU A 90 5.08 -10.74 4.49
N PHE A 91 3.81 -11.15 4.50
CA PHE A 91 3.29 -12.00 5.57
C PHE A 91 2.52 -13.24 5.11
N VAL A 92 2.22 -13.35 3.82
CA VAL A 92 1.37 -14.44 3.30
C VAL A 92 2.12 -15.32 2.32
N VAL A 93 2.82 -14.71 1.35
CA VAL A 93 3.50 -15.41 0.26
C VAL A 93 4.99 -15.50 0.54
#